data_AF-A0A1R1AYZ8-F1
#
_entry.id   AF-A0A1R1AYZ8-F1
#
_cell.length_a   1.000
_cell.length_b   1.000
_cell.length_c   1.000
_cell.angle_alpha   90.00
_cell.angle_beta   90.00
_cell.angle_gamma   90.00
#
_symmetry.space_group_name_H-M   'P 1'
#
loop_
_entity.id
_entity.type
_entity.pdbx_description
1 polymer ?
#
loop_
_entity_poly.entity_id
_entity_poly.type
_entity_poly.pdbx_seq_one_letter_code
_entity_poly.pdbx_strand_id
1 'polypeptide(L)'
;MNTYTAKQIAEVLQNDDPQINLRTIRYYTQIGIIPPLELVGNKRVYTDNHLHYFRAILLLSKSGETLASAQEKLAGLPIEDVIKIGENLRFYQSDQIFRNETHVLNEDVIISVSSRVSPELKVKMIETVTQLLKGEGNQ
;
A
#
# COMPACT_ATOMS: atom_id res chain seq x y z
N MET A 1 5.00 -22.14 -0.65
CA MET A 1 4.74 -21.10 -1.66
C MET A 1 3.58 -21.55 -2.50
N ASN A 2 2.48 -20.80 -2.48
CA ASN A 2 1.30 -21.10 -3.28
C ASN A 2 1.53 -20.62 -4.72
N THR A 3 0.88 -21.30 -5.66
CA THR A 3 0.90 -20.92 -7.08
C THR A 3 -0.49 -20.51 -7.53
N TYR A 4 -0.58 -19.46 -8.32
CA TYR A 4 -1.85 -18.90 -8.78
C TYR A 4 -1.85 -18.70 -10.30
N THR A 5 -3.04 -18.77 -10.86
CA THR A 5 -3.34 -18.23 -12.19
C THR A 5 -3.68 -16.75 -12.09
N ALA A 6 -3.63 -16.02 -13.22
CA ALA A 6 -4.05 -14.62 -13.26
C ALA A 6 -5.51 -14.42 -12.77
N LYS A 7 -6.38 -15.42 -13.00
CA LYS A 7 -7.77 -15.38 -12.53
C LYS A 7 -7.83 -15.47 -11.00
N GLN A 8 -7.08 -16.40 -10.41
CA GLN A 8 -7.02 -16.54 -8.95
C GLN A 8 -6.38 -15.32 -8.28
N ILE A 9 -5.36 -14.71 -8.88
CA ILE A 9 -4.80 -13.44 -8.39
C ILE A 9 -5.88 -12.35 -8.38
N ALA A 10 -6.64 -12.20 -9.47
CA ALA A 10 -7.73 -11.24 -9.51
C ALA A 10 -8.79 -11.52 -8.44
N GLU A 11 -9.21 -12.77 -8.27
CA GLU A 11 -10.20 -13.18 -7.25
C GLU A 11 -9.70 -12.89 -5.82
N VAL A 12 -8.42 -13.16 -5.53
CA VAL A 12 -7.83 -12.86 -4.22
C VAL A 12 -7.79 -11.35 -3.97
N LEU A 13 -7.32 -10.58 -4.96
CA LEU A 13 -7.19 -9.13 -4.85
C LEU A 13 -8.53 -8.41 -4.86
N GLN A 14 -9.61 -9.01 -5.37
CA GLN A 14 -10.96 -8.42 -5.29
C GLN A 14 -11.48 -8.28 -3.85
N ASN A 15 -10.99 -9.12 -2.93
CA ASN A 15 -11.27 -8.96 -1.51
C ASN A 15 -10.59 -7.72 -0.92
N ASP A 16 -9.44 -7.36 -1.50
CA ASP A 16 -8.81 -6.09 -1.24
C ASP A 16 -9.55 -5.07 -2.14
N ASP A 17 -9.22 -4.86 -3.42
CA ASP A 17 -9.87 -3.88 -4.32
C ASP A 17 -10.98 -4.46 -5.24
N PRO A 18 -12.27 -4.16 -5.02
CA PRO A 18 -13.36 -4.69 -5.86
C PRO A 18 -13.30 -4.25 -7.33
N GLN A 19 -12.59 -3.16 -7.66
CA GLN A 19 -12.47 -2.70 -9.05
C GLN A 19 -11.41 -3.50 -9.83
N ILE A 20 -10.58 -4.27 -9.14
CA ILE A 20 -9.56 -5.07 -9.80
C ILE A 20 -10.19 -6.22 -10.59
N ASN A 21 -9.63 -6.47 -11.76
CA ASN A 21 -10.13 -7.49 -12.65
C ASN A 21 -8.96 -8.16 -13.39
N LEU A 22 -9.29 -9.25 -14.07
CA LEU A 22 -8.32 -10.06 -14.83
C LEU A 22 -7.55 -9.24 -15.88
N ARG A 23 -8.17 -8.21 -16.47
CA ARG A 23 -7.49 -7.34 -17.46
C ARG A 23 -6.36 -6.56 -16.80
N THR A 24 -6.58 -6.01 -15.60
CA THR A 24 -5.54 -5.30 -14.83
C THR A 24 -4.36 -6.21 -14.52
N ILE A 25 -4.62 -7.43 -14.02
CA ILE A 25 -3.57 -8.41 -13.71
C ILE A 25 -2.71 -8.72 -14.94
N ARG A 26 -3.36 -8.99 -16.08
CA ARG A 26 -2.67 -9.28 -17.35
C ARG A 26 -1.89 -8.08 -17.86
N TYR A 27 -2.49 -6.89 -17.79
CA TYR A 27 -1.86 -5.66 -18.24
C TYR A 27 -0.58 -5.36 -17.45
N TYR A 28 -0.64 -5.42 -16.13
CA TYR A 28 0.53 -5.22 -15.27
C TYR A 28 1.61 -6.27 -15.51
N THR A 29 1.21 -7.53 -15.73
CA THR A 29 2.15 -8.58 -16.12
C THR A 29 2.81 -8.27 -17.46
N GLN A 30 2.04 -7.82 -18.45
CA GLN A 30 2.53 -7.55 -19.81
C GLN A 30 3.50 -6.37 -19.87
N ILE A 31 3.25 -5.31 -19.11
CA ILE A 31 4.14 -4.14 -19.06
C ILE A 31 5.37 -4.35 -18.15
N GLY A 32 5.45 -5.51 -17.47
CA GLY A 32 6.60 -5.86 -16.63
C GLY A 32 6.71 -5.05 -15.33
N ILE A 33 5.60 -4.48 -14.84
CA ILE A 33 5.60 -3.78 -13.54
C ILE A 33 5.66 -4.77 -12.36
N ILE A 34 5.21 -6.00 -12.58
CA ILE A 34 5.42 -7.11 -11.63
C ILE A 34 6.65 -7.92 -12.04
N PRO A 35 7.30 -8.63 -11.08
CA PRO A 35 8.39 -9.54 -11.40
C PRO A 35 8.00 -10.61 -12.43
N PRO A 36 8.98 -11.19 -13.14
CA PRO A 36 8.72 -12.28 -14.07
C PRO A 36 8.05 -13.48 -13.39
N LEU A 37 7.05 -14.05 -14.06
CA LEU A 37 6.35 -15.24 -13.57
C LEU A 37 7.31 -16.41 -13.38
N GLU A 38 7.07 -17.18 -12.32
CA GLU A 38 7.88 -18.35 -12.01
C GLU A 38 7.49 -19.54 -12.88
N LEU A 39 8.47 -20.36 -13.26
CA LEU A 39 8.25 -21.58 -14.02
C LEU A 39 8.12 -22.75 -13.06
N VAL A 40 6.92 -23.34 -12.98
CA VAL A 40 6.67 -24.58 -12.23
C VAL A 40 6.28 -25.66 -13.22
N GLY A 41 7.18 -26.62 -13.44
CA GLY A 41 7.08 -27.59 -14.53
C GLY A 41 7.20 -26.90 -15.88
N ASN A 42 6.14 -26.96 -16.70
CA ASN A 42 6.08 -26.30 -18.02
C ASN A 42 5.06 -25.15 -18.06
N LYS A 43 4.68 -24.59 -16.90
CA LYS A 43 3.70 -23.52 -16.79
C LYS A 43 4.29 -22.32 -16.04
N ARG A 44 4.02 -21.12 -16.57
CA ARG A 44 4.30 -19.87 -15.87
C ARG A 44 3.17 -19.58 -14.90
N VAL A 45 3.52 -19.33 -13.64
CA VAL A 45 2.59 -19.15 -12.54
C VAL A 45 2.92 -17.89 -11.75
N TYR A 46 1.90 -17.33 -11.13
CA TYR A 46 2.05 -16.31 -10.10
C TYR A 46 2.31 -17.02 -8.75
N THR A 47 2.95 -16.32 -7.83
CA THR A 47 3.28 -16.79 -6.48
C THR A 47 2.86 -15.75 -5.44
N ASP A 48 3.03 -16.07 -4.16
CA ASP A 48 2.72 -15.14 -3.06
C ASP A 48 3.51 -13.81 -3.21
N ASN A 49 4.75 -13.87 -3.70
CA ASN A 49 5.54 -12.66 -4.01
C ASN A 49 4.83 -11.74 -5.00
N HIS A 50 4.27 -12.31 -6.07
CA HIS A 50 3.53 -11.53 -7.06
C HIS A 50 2.31 -10.85 -6.44
N LEU A 51 1.61 -11.54 -5.53
CA LEU A 51 0.47 -10.97 -4.81
C LEU A 51 0.88 -9.74 -3.98
N HIS A 52 2.04 -9.78 -3.32
CA HIS A 52 2.57 -8.64 -2.58
C HIS A 52 2.91 -7.45 -3.49
N TYR A 53 3.54 -7.70 -4.65
CA TYR A 53 3.76 -6.64 -5.65
C TYR A 53 2.45 -6.02 -6.13
N PHE A 54 1.44 -6.82 -6.45
CA PHE A 54 0.13 -6.29 -6.83
C PHE A 54 -0.46 -5.38 -5.75
N ARG A 55 -0.44 -5.81 -4.49
CA ARG A 55 -0.97 -4.99 -3.38
C ARG A 55 -0.21 -3.68 -3.22
N ALA A 56 1.11 -3.71 -3.31
CA ALA A 56 1.94 -2.52 -3.21
C ALA A 56 1.65 -1.54 -4.36
N ILE A 57 1.55 -2.04 -5.60
CA ILE A 57 1.20 -1.22 -6.78
C ILE A 57 -0.18 -0.59 -6.62
N LEU A 58 -1.17 -1.35 -6.14
CA LEU A 58 -2.53 -0.84 -5.91
C LEU A 58 -2.54 0.27 -4.86
N LEU A 59 -1.81 0.10 -3.75
CA LEU A 59 -1.70 1.14 -2.72
C LEU A 59 -1.09 2.42 -3.29
N LEU A 60 0.04 2.31 -3.98
CA LEU A 60 0.73 3.45 -4.58
C LEU A 60 -0.16 4.17 -5.61
N SER A 61 -0.88 3.40 -6.43
CA SER A 61 -1.82 3.97 -7.40
C SER A 61 -2.96 4.73 -6.71
N LYS A 62 -3.46 4.22 -5.58
CA LYS A 62 -4.50 4.90 -4.79
C LYS A 62 -3.99 6.16 -4.10
N SER A 63 -2.71 6.21 -3.70
CA SER A 63 -2.09 7.44 -3.18
C SER A 63 -1.77 8.48 -4.26
N GLY A 64 -2.13 8.25 -5.52
CA GLY A 64 -1.96 9.19 -6.63
C GLY A 64 -0.67 8.99 -7.44
N GLU A 65 0.11 7.93 -7.16
CA GLU A 65 1.30 7.62 -7.96
C GLU A 65 0.91 7.09 -9.34
N THR A 66 1.76 7.39 -10.32
CA THR A 66 1.66 6.74 -11.64
C THR A 66 2.22 5.31 -11.58
N LEU A 67 1.85 4.47 -12.55
CA LEU A 67 2.40 3.11 -12.64
C LEU A 67 3.94 3.12 -12.82
N ALA A 68 4.48 4.09 -13.54
CA ALA A 68 5.93 4.23 -13.72
C ALA A 68 6.63 4.55 -12.38
N SER A 69 6.12 5.53 -11.63
CA SER A 69 6.63 5.87 -10.30
C SER A 69 6.53 4.69 -9.33
N ALA A 70 5.40 3.97 -9.35
CA ALA A 70 5.23 2.77 -8.53
C ALA A 70 6.25 1.69 -8.89
N GLN A 71 6.52 1.47 -10.18
CA GLN A 71 7.54 0.53 -10.62
C GLN A 71 8.93 0.92 -10.11
N GLU A 72 9.32 2.18 -10.27
CA GLU A 72 10.62 2.70 -9.83
C GLU A 72 10.78 2.57 -8.31
N LYS A 73 9.75 2.91 -7.53
CA LYS A 73 9.77 2.79 -6.07
C LYS A 73 9.91 1.35 -5.58
N LEU A 74 9.31 0.39 -6.29
CA LEU A 74 9.39 -1.02 -5.95
C LEU A 74 10.65 -1.70 -6.52
N ALA A 75 11.33 -1.06 -7.49
CA ALA A 75 12.53 -1.58 -8.09
C ALA A 75 13.68 -1.61 -7.07
N GLY A 76 14.28 -2.78 -6.90
CA GLY A 76 15.44 -2.95 -6.01
C GLY A 76 15.09 -3.04 -4.52
N LEU A 77 13.82 -2.89 -4.13
CA LEU A 77 13.41 -3.15 -2.75
C LEU A 77 13.47 -4.66 -2.44
N PRO A 78 13.89 -5.03 -1.22
CA PRO A 78 13.74 -6.40 -0.75
C PRO A 78 12.26 -6.74 -0.60
N ILE A 79 11.92 -8.02 -0.77
CA ILE A 79 10.52 -8.47 -0.78
C ILE A 79 9.80 -8.11 0.52
N GLU A 80 10.51 -8.11 1.65
CA GLU A 80 9.99 -7.75 2.97
C GLU A 80 9.43 -6.31 3.00
N ASP A 81 10.07 -5.38 2.31
CA ASP A 81 9.60 -3.99 2.25
C ASP A 81 8.41 -3.84 1.28
N VAL A 82 8.40 -4.60 0.18
CA VAL A 82 7.24 -4.69 -0.72
C VAL A 82 6.01 -5.23 0.02
N ILE A 83 6.20 -6.24 0.88
CA ILE A 83 5.14 -6.79 1.74
C ILE A 83 4.57 -5.71 2.66
N LYS A 84 5.42 -4.98 3.39
CA LYS A 84 4.99 -3.90 4.30
C LYS A 84 4.20 -2.81 3.57
N ILE A 85 4.62 -2.43 2.37
CA ILE A 85 3.87 -1.48 1.54
C ILE A 85 2.51 -2.08 1.19
N GLY A 86 2.46 -3.31 0.69
CA GLY A 86 1.21 -3.96 0.28
C GLY A 86 0.22 -4.23 1.42
N GLU A 87 0.70 -4.49 2.65
CA GLU A 87 -0.15 -4.69 3.83
C GLU A 87 -0.95 -3.42 4.19
N ASN A 88 -0.41 -2.24 3.89
CA ASN A 88 -1.10 -0.98 4.13
C ASN A 88 -2.32 -0.75 3.22
N LEU A 89 -2.49 -1.53 2.14
CA LEU A 89 -3.65 -1.45 1.25
C LEU A 89 -4.97 -1.69 1.99
N ARG A 90 -4.98 -2.61 2.97
CA ARG A 90 -6.18 -2.90 3.77
C ARG A 90 -6.57 -1.75 4.69
N PHE A 91 -5.58 -0.99 5.17
CA PHE A 91 -5.82 0.23 5.93
C PHE A 91 -6.37 1.35 5.02
N TYR A 92 -5.90 1.45 3.77
CA TYR A 92 -6.41 2.42 2.80
C TYR A 92 -7.86 2.14 2.37
N GLN A 93 -8.32 0.89 2.39
CA GLN A 93 -9.73 0.57 2.08
C GLN A 93 -10.68 0.71 3.26
N SER A 94 -10.10 0.80 4.45
CA SER A 94 -10.78 1.41 5.56
C SER A 94 -11.02 2.91 5.32
N ASP A 95 -10.83 3.47 4.11
CA ASP A 95 -11.24 4.84 3.74
C ASP A 95 -12.74 5.00 3.44
N GLN A 96 -13.59 3.99 3.67
CA GLN A 96 -14.97 4.31 4.12
C GLN A 96 -15.04 4.73 5.61
N ILE A 97 -13.97 4.52 6.37
CA ILE A 97 -13.78 4.93 7.77
C ILE A 97 -12.89 6.19 7.87
N PHE A 98 -11.95 6.40 6.95
CA PHE A 98 -10.94 7.47 7.08
C PHE A 98 -10.93 8.48 5.92
N ARG A 99 -11.85 9.45 6.00
CA ARG A 99 -11.58 10.79 5.47
C ARG A 99 -10.50 11.44 6.33
N ASN A 100 -9.24 11.03 6.29
CA ASN A 100 -8.25 11.57 7.22
C ASN A 100 -7.50 12.75 6.61
N GLU A 101 -7.34 13.82 7.39
CA GLU A 101 -6.40 14.89 7.09
C GLU A 101 -5.05 14.53 7.70
N THR A 102 -4.03 14.38 6.85
CA THR A 102 -2.65 14.10 7.27
C THR A 102 -1.92 15.40 7.59
N HIS A 103 -1.25 15.43 8.74
CA HIS A 103 -0.35 16.51 9.16
C HIS A 103 1.03 15.94 9.48
N VAL A 104 2.04 16.52 8.85
CA VAL A 104 3.45 16.22 9.09
C VAL A 104 3.92 17.11 10.25
N LEU A 105 4.41 16.50 11.32
CA LEU A 105 4.95 17.22 12.49
C LEU A 105 6.45 17.49 12.35
N ASN A 106 7.21 16.49 11.90
CA ASN A 106 8.64 16.55 11.58
C ASN A 106 9.00 15.41 10.60
N GLU A 107 10.28 15.25 10.26
CA GLU A 107 10.76 14.22 9.32
C GLU A 107 10.48 12.78 9.81
N ASP A 108 10.34 12.58 11.12
CA ASP A 108 10.19 11.27 11.74
C ASP A 108 8.75 10.93 12.18
N VAL A 109 7.83 11.90 12.18
CA VAL A 109 6.46 11.74 12.70
C VAL A 109 5.42 12.37 11.79
N ILE A 110 4.50 11.52 11.33
CA ILE A 110 3.31 11.87 10.56
C ILE A 110 2.07 11.47 11.36
N ILE A 111 1.11 12.39 11.49
CA ILE A 111 -0.18 12.11 12.13
C ILE A 111 -1.30 12.24 11.11
N SER A 112 -2.10 11.19 10.98
CA SER A 112 -3.34 11.20 10.19
C SER A 112 -4.55 11.15 11.11
N VAL A 113 -5.41 12.16 11.06
CA VAL A 113 -6.60 12.27 11.91
C VAL A 113 -7.87 12.30 11.06
N SER A 114 -8.91 11.60 11.50
CA SER A 114 -10.21 11.58 10.81
C SER A 114 -10.89 12.93 10.73
N SER A 115 -11.47 13.25 9.57
CA SER A 115 -12.29 14.44 9.31
C SER A 115 -13.61 14.41 10.07
N ARG A 116 -13.93 13.30 10.74
CA ARG A 116 -15.05 13.22 11.69
C ARG A 116 -14.68 13.83 13.04
N VAL A 117 -13.40 14.04 13.30
CA VAL A 117 -12.90 14.70 14.52
C VAL A 117 -13.16 16.20 14.39
N SER A 118 -13.73 16.78 15.43
CA SER A 118 -13.95 18.23 15.50
C SER A 118 -12.62 18.98 15.35
N PRO A 119 -12.58 20.12 14.64
CA PRO A 119 -11.37 20.91 14.45
C PRO A 119 -10.64 21.25 15.77
N GLU A 120 -11.39 21.54 16.83
CA GLU A 120 -10.86 21.86 18.16
C GLU A 120 -10.08 20.70 18.77
N LEU A 121 -10.63 19.48 18.69
CA LEU A 121 -9.97 18.27 19.20
C LEU A 121 -8.75 17.89 18.35
N LYS A 122 -8.79 18.18 17.05
CA LYS A 122 -7.65 17.99 16.14
C LYS A 122 -6.48 18.89 16.55
N VAL A 123 -6.73 20.19 16.75
CA VAL A 123 -5.69 21.14 17.20
C VAL A 123 -5.11 20.68 18.53
N LYS A 124 -5.97 20.31 19.49
CA LYS A 124 -5.53 19.83 20.81
C LYS A 124 -4.68 18.56 20.72
N MET A 125 -5.02 17.61 19.83
CA MET A 125 -4.22 16.40 19.60
C MET A 125 -2.85 16.72 19.01
N ILE A 126 -2.80 17.56 17.97
CA ILE A 126 -1.55 17.99 17.33
C ILE A 126 -0.64 18.67 18.37
N GLU A 127 -1.18 19.59 19.16
CA GLU A 127 -0.43 20.29 20.21
C GLU A 127 0.09 19.32 21.27
N THR A 128 -0.73 18.38 21.72
CA THR A 128 -0.33 17.40 22.75
C THR A 128 0.81 16.52 22.26
N VAL A 129 0.72 15.99 21.03
CA VAL A 129 1.79 15.15 20.47
C VAL A 129 3.05 15.97 20.21
N THR A 130 2.90 17.21 19.74
CA THR A 130 4.03 18.14 19.56
C THR A 130 4.73 18.43 20.89
N GLN A 131 3.98 18.60 21.98
CA GLN A 131 4.54 18.82 23.31
C GLN A 131 5.25 17.59 23.86
N LEU A 132 4.70 16.39 23.65
CA LEU A 132 5.35 15.14 24.05
C LEU A 132 6.68 14.95 23.33
N LEU A 133 6.72 15.21 22.02
CA LEU A 133 7.95 15.12 21.22
C LEU A 133 9.00 16.16 21.64
N LYS A 134 8.58 17.34 22.11
CA LYS A 134 9.48 18.36 22.66
C LYS A 134 9.89 18.09 24.12
N GLY A 135 9.17 17.22 24.81
CA GLY A 135 9.35 16.90 26.24
C GLY A 135 10.46 15.89 26.55
N GLU A 136 10.98 15.18 25.54
CA GLU A 136 12.09 14.22 25.72
C GLU A 136 13.48 14.88 25.72
N GLY A 137 13.56 16.22 25.73
CA GLY A 137 14.82 16.98 25.71
C GLY A 137 15.33 17.50 27.07
N ASN A 138 14.67 17.18 28.19
CA ASN A 138 15.11 17.63 29.53
C ASN A 138 15.24 16.43 30.49
N GLN A 139 16.35 15.71 30.37
CA GLN A 139 17.04 15.03 31.48
C GLN A 139 18.53 15.29 31.38
#